data_AF-A0A2P8F7U3-F1
#
_entry.id   AF-A0A2P8F7U3-F1
#
_cell.length_a   1.000
_cell.length_b   1.000
_cell.length_c   1.000
_cell.angle_alpha   90.00
_cell.angle_beta   90.00
_cell.angle_gamma   90.00
#
_symmetry.space_group_name_H-M   'P 1'
#
loop_
_entity.id
_entity.type
_entity.pdbx_description
1 polymer ?
#
loop_
_entity_poly.entity_id
_entity_poly.type
_entity_poly.pdbx_seq_one_letter_code
_entity_poly.pdbx_strand_id
1 'polypeptide(L)' 'MMEIAAIKQQLTLSQVLSYYGLKPDKHLRLHCPFHDDKTPSLQVYYKTHSCYCFSSNCKTHGKPLDVIDFVMY' A
#
# COMPACT_ATOMS: atom_id res chain seq x y z
N MET A 1 -26.87 -14.38 -1.54
CA MET A 1 -26.50 -13.38 -0.52
C MET A 1 -25.00 -13.12 -0.67
N MET A 2 -24.58 -11.90 -0.95
CA MET A 2 -23.13 -11.57 -0.97
C MET A 2 -22.66 -11.41 0.47
N GLU A 3 -21.74 -12.27 0.90
CA GLU A 3 -21.11 -12.14 2.22
C GLU A 3 -20.16 -10.94 2.27
N ILE A 4 -20.03 -10.30 3.43
CA ILE A 4 -19.08 -9.21 3.69
C ILE A 4 -17.64 -9.53 3.22
N ALA A 5 -17.26 -10.81 3.24
CA ALA A 5 -15.96 -11.28 2.74
C ALA A 5 -15.78 -11.00 1.23
N ALA A 6 -16.82 -11.19 0.41
CA ALA A 6 -16.78 -10.93 -1.03
C ALA A 6 -16.67 -9.43 -1.35
N ILE A 7 -17.28 -8.57 -0.51
CA ILE A 7 -17.17 -7.10 -0.64
C ILE A 7 -15.74 -6.65 -0.28
N LYS A 8 -15.17 -7.20 0.80
CA LYS A 8 -13.78 -6.91 1.19
C LYS A 8 -12.76 -7.40 0.15
N GLN A 9 -13.04 -8.49 -0.56
CA GLN A 9 -12.18 -9.03 -1.63
C GLN A 9 -12.13 -8.19 -2.90
N GLN A 10 -13.03 -7.22 -3.08
CA GLN A 10 -13.04 -6.35 -4.27
C GLN A 10 -12.18 -5.09 -4.09
N LEU A 11 -11.69 -4.82 -2.88
CA LEU A 11 -10.86 -3.65 -2.63
C LEU A 11 -9.42 -3.93 -3.03
N THR A 12 -8.99 -3.34 -4.14
CA THR A 12 -7.63 -3.42 -4.64
C THR A 12 -6.74 -2.35 -4.02
N LEU A 13 -5.44 -2.61 -3.93
CA LEU A 13 -4.48 -1.60 -3.50
C LEU A 13 -4.50 -0.35 -4.39
N SER A 14 -4.75 -0.50 -5.70
CA SER A 14 -4.87 0.62 -6.64
C SER A 14 -6.00 1.59 -6.24
N GLN A 15 -7.17 1.06 -5.86
CA GLN A 15 -8.29 1.87 -5.40
C GLN A 15 -7.96 2.60 -4.10
N VAL A 16 -7.28 1.93 -3.17
CA VAL A 16 -6.85 2.55 -1.90
C VAL A 16 -5.86 3.67 -2.15
N LEU A 17 -4.81 3.43 -2.94
CA LEU A 17 -3.83 4.47 -3.28
C LEU A 17 -4.52 5.67 -3.96
N SER A 18 -5.41 5.40 -4.92
CA SER A 18 -6.18 6.46 -5.60
C SER A 18 -7.06 7.26 -4.64
N TYR A 19 -7.69 6.61 -3.66
CA TYR A 19 -8.52 7.28 -2.66
C TYR A 19 -7.71 8.26 -1.80
N TYR A 20 -6.47 7.89 -1.45
CA TYR A 20 -5.55 8.77 -0.71
C TYR A 20 -4.77 9.74 -1.59
N GLY A 21 -5.04 9.82 -2.90
CA GLY A 21 -4.32 10.70 -3.83
C GLY A 21 -2.87 10.28 -4.08
N LEU A 22 -2.52 9.03 -3.76
CA LEU A 22 -1.18 8.47 -3.93
C LEU A 22 -1.05 7.83 -5.31
N LYS A 23 -0.01 8.22 -6.05
CA LYS A 23 0.26 7.71 -7.39
C LYS A 23 1.70 7.19 -7.47
N PRO A 24 1.89 5.87 -7.68
CA PRO A 24 3.22 5.33 -7.90
C PRO A 24 3.85 5.89 -9.19
N ASP A 25 5.18 5.97 -9.21
CA ASP A 25 5.97 6.33 -10.38
C ASP A 25 6.00 5.19 -11.42
N LYS A 26 6.78 5.37 -12.50
CA LYS A 26 6.97 4.36 -13.55
C LYS A 26 7.60 3.04 -13.07
N HIS A 27 8.20 3.03 -11.88
CA HIS A 27 8.80 1.87 -11.23
C HIS A 27 7.89 1.30 -10.12
N LEU A 28 6.64 1.75 -10.05
CA LEU A 28 5.66 1.36 -9.03
C LEU A 28 6.12 1.73 -7.61
N ARG A 29 6.83 2.84 -7.45
CA ARG A 29 7.27 3.36 -6.15
C ARG A 29 6.64 4.70 -5.81
N LEU A 30 6.46 4.98 -4.53
CA LEU A 30 6.09 6.29 -4.01
C LEU A 30 6.83 6.59 -2.70
N HIS A 31 6.83 7.87 -2.31
CA HIS A 31 7.21 8.26 -0.95
C HIS A 31 6.26 7.60 0.03
N CYS A 32 6.79 6.89 1.02
CA CYS A 32 5.97 6.16 1.97
C CYS A 32 5.06 7.12 2.76
N PRO A 33 3.74 6.89 2.86
CA PRO A 33 2.85 7.77 3.63
C PRO A 33 2.98 7.56 5.15
N PHE A 34 3.77 6.57 5.58
CA PHE A 34 3.88 6.11 6.96
C PHE A 34 5.10 6.69 7.70
N HIS A 35 5.98 7.42 7.02
CA HIS A 35 7.10 8.16 7.59
C HIS A 35 7.58 9.25 6.62
N ASP A 36 8.33 10.24 7.13
CA ASP A 36 8.93 11.25 6.27
C ASP A 36 10.08 10.65 5.45
N ASP A 37 9.98 10.79 4.13
CA ASP A 37 10.85 10.13 3.19
C ASP A 37 11.46 11.12 2.19
N LYS A 38 12.79 11.08 2.02
CA LYS A 38 13.51 11.92 1.06
C LYS A 38 13.49 11.36 -0.36
N THR A 39 13.30 10.05 -0.51
CA THR A 39 13.37 9.34 -1.80
C THR A 39 12.38 8.19 -1.82
N PRO A 40 11.57 7.97 -2.87
CA PRO A 40 10.53 6.95 -2.89
C PRO A 40 10.95 5.58 -2.32
N SER A 41 10.51 5.24 -1.11
CA SER A 41 10.89 4.01 -0.41
C SER A 41 9.82 2.92 -0.41
N LEU A 42 8.58 3.23 -0.80
CA LEU A 42 7.46 2.30 -0.79
C LEU A 42 7.25 1.72 -2.19
N GLN A 43 7.40 0.40 -2.33
CA GLN A 43 7.17 -0.36 -3.56
C GLN A 43 5.76 -0.98 -3.55
N VAL A 44 5.05 -0.83 -4.67
CA VAL A 44 3.70 -1.36 -4.89
C VAL A 44 3.75 -2.63 -5.75
N TYR A 45 2.97 -3.63 -5.36
CA TYR A 45 2.80 -4.91 -6.05
C TYR A 45 1.33 -5.14 -6.37
N TYR A 46 0.88 -4.75 -7.57
CA TYR A 46 -0.53 -4.88 -7.95
C TYR A 46 -1.01 -6.33 -8.10
N LYS A 47 -0.12 -7.27 -8.46
CA LYS A 47 -0.49 -8.69 -8.62
C LYS A 47 -0.94 -9.32 -7.29
N THR A 48 -0.36 -8.88 -6.18
CA THR A 48 -0.65 -9.39 -4.83
C THR A 48 -1.46 -8.39 -3.99
N HIS A 49 -1.83 -7.24 -4.58
CA HIS A 49 -2.47 -6.12 -3.89
C HIS A 49 -1.77 -5.76 -2.56
N SER A 50 -0.43 -5.71 -2.59
CA SER A 50 0.39 -5.41 -1.42
C SER A 50 1.46 -4.36 -1.71
N CYS A 51 2.03 -3.77 -0.66
CA CYS A 51 3.18 -2.89 -0.76
C CYS A 51 4.22 -3.18 0.32
N TYR A 52 5.46 -2.77 0.07
CA TYR A 52 6.56 -2.93 1.03
C TYR A 52 7.40 -1.65 1.09
N CYS A 53 7.74 -1.21 2.30
CA CYS A 53 8.61 -0.07 2.52
C CYS A 53 10.04 -0.52 2.82
N PHE A 54 11.00 -0.15 1.97
CA PHE A 54 12.41 -0.52 2.10
C PHE A 54 13.21 0.35 3.10
N SER A 55 12.61 1.42 3.62
CA SER A 55 13.22 2.25 4.67
C SER A 55 13.18 1.54 6.03
N SER A 56 14.32 1.43 6.70
CA SER A 56 14.43 0.92 8.08
C SER A 56 13.82 1.86 9.12
N ASN A 57 13.55 3.11 8.74
CA ASN A 57 12.91 4.11 9.62
C ASN A 57 11.37 4.06 9.55
N CYS A 58 10.80 3.16 8.75
CA CYS A 58 9.35 3.05 8.62
C CYS A 58 8.75 2.22 9.75
N LYS A 59 7.63 2.69 10.33
CA LYS A 59 6.85 1.92 11.32
C LYS A 59 6.35 0.56 10.82
N THR A 60 6.29 0.40 9.50
CA THR A 60 5.85 -0.84 8.82
C THR A 60 7.03 -1.67 8.28
N HIS A 61 8.27 -1.32 8.63
CA HIS A 61 9.46 -2.00 8.12
C HIS A 61 9.44 -3.50 8.44
N GLY A 62 9.98 -4.32 7.52
CA GLY A 62 10.07 -5.77 7.71
C GLY A 62 8.79 -6.56 7.40
N LYS A 63 7.66 -5.88 7.12
CA LYS A 63 6.39 -6.53 6.78
C LYS A 63 5.80 -5.99 5.48
N PRO A 64 5.43 -6.85 4.50
CA PRO A 64 4.55 -6.46 3.40
C PRO A 64 3.14 -6.12 3.93
N LEU A 65 2.58 -5.01 3.49
CA LEU A 65 1.24 -4.57 3.85
C LEU A 65 0.28 -4.99 2.75
N ASP A 66 -0.79 -5.71 3.12
CA ASP A 66 -1.95 -5.83 2.25
C ASP A 66 -2.83 -4.58 2.31
N VAL A 67 -3.97 -4.63 1.63
CA VAL A 67 -4.92 -3.52 1.55
C VAL A 67 -5.49 -3.12 2.92
N ILE A 68 -5.73 -4.10 3.81
CA ILE A 68 -6.27 -3.84 5.14
C ILE A 68 -5.17 -3.24 6.02
N ASP A 69 -3.97 -3.83 6.01
CA ASP A 69 -2.81 -3.31 6.72
C ASP A 69 -2.56 -1.84 6.33
N PHE A 70 -2.59 -1.51 5.04
CA PHE A 70 -2.37 -0.15 4.55
C PHE A 70 -3.34 0.88 5.15
N VAL A 71 -4.62 0.51 5.28
CA VAL A 71 -5.67 1.40 5.80
C VAL A 71 -5.59 1.56 7.33
N MET A 72 -5.02 0.58 8.02
CA MET A 72 -4.94 0.57 9.48
C MET A 72 -3.73 1.36 10.04
N TYR A 73 -2.77 1.76 9.21
CA TYR A 73 -1.58 2.53 9.60
C TYR A 73 -1.71 4.02 9.30
#